data_AF-A0A5D0TNQ7-F1
#
_entry.id   AF-A0A5D0TNQ7-F1
#
_cell.length_a   1.000
_cell.length_b   1.000
_cell.length_c   1.000
_cell.angle_alpha   90.00
_cell.angle_beta   90.00
_cell.angle_gamma   90.00
#
_symmetry.space_group_name_H-M   'P 1'
#
loop_
_entity.id
_entity.type
_entity.pdbx_description
1 polymer ?
#
loop_
_entity_poly.entity_id
_entity_poly.type
_entity_poly.pdbx_seq_one_letter_code
_entity_poly.pdbx_strand_id
1 'polypeptide(L)'
;VKPVAAVQADKPDMGKLIPHGVQGAQSRIALNDEQVANVKAIIAATKKAGLPERAAVISIATSLQESKLENLGHLGDANDHDSLGLFQQRPSSGWGTPEQITNPEYA
;
A
#
# COMPACT_ATOMS: atom_id res chain seq x y z
N VAL A 1 -13.61 -30.80 2.17
CA VAL A 1 -12.80 -29.66 1.65
C VAL A 1 -11.40 -29.76 2.22
N LYS A 2 -10.37 -29.85 1.38
CA LYS A 2 -8.96 -29.85 1.84
C LYS A 2 -8.61 -28.45 2.34
N PRO A 3 -7.93 -28.29 3.49
CA PRO A 3 -7.50 -26.98 3.94
C PRO A 3 -6.40 -26.50 3.01
N VAL A 4 -6.54 -25.29 2.46
CA VAL A 4 -5.46 -24.61 1.76
C VAL A 4 -4.43 -24.27 2.84
N ALA A 5 -3.29 -24.96 2.82
CA ALA A 5 -2.18 -24.63 3.70
C ALA A 5 -1.84 -23.15 3.50
N ALA A 6 -1.84 -22.37 4.58
CA ALA A 6 -1.34 -21.01 4.55
C ALA A 6 0.10 -21.07 4.02
N VAL A 7 0.33 -20.52 2.83
CA VAL A 7 1.68 -20.34 2.33
C VAL A 7 2.33 -19.35 3.27
N GLN A 8 3.24 -19.86 4.11
CA GLN A 8 4.11 -19.03 4.92
C GLN A 8 4.96 -18.23 3.93
N ALA A 9 4.53 -17.01 3.58
CA ALA A 9 5.37 -16.12 2.81
C ALA A 9 6.62 -15.88 3.67
N ASP A 10 7.80 -16.21 3.12
CA ASP A 10 9.05 -15.93 3.79
C ASP A 10 9.08 -14.46 4.23
N LYS A 11 9.54 -14.22 5.46
CA LYS A 11 9.68 -12.85 5.95
C LYS A 11 10.61 -12.11 4.99
N PRO A 12 10.29 -10.86 4.62
CA PRO A 12 11.19 -10.06 3.79
C PRO A 12 12.59 -10.01 4.41
N ASP A 13 13.61 -10.19 3.58
CA ASP A 13 14.99 -10.11 4.04
C ASP A 13 15.36 -8.67 4.38
N MET A 14 15.42 -8.39 5.69
CA MET A 14 15.73 -7.04 6.20
C MET A 14 17.16 -6.60 5.87
N GLY A 15 18.11 -7.53 5.67
CA GLY A 15 19.47 -7.20 5.25
C GLY A 15 19.51 -6.67 3.82
N LYS A 16 18.62 -7.17 2.96
CA LYS A 16 18.42 -6.68 1.60
C LYS A 16 17.63 -5.37 1.55
N LEU A 17 16.62 -5.22 2.40
CA LEU A 17 15.77 -4.03 2.43
C LEU A 17 16.43 -2.83 3.12
N ILE A 18 17.27 -3.08 4.14
CA ILE A 18 17.90 -2.05 4.97
C ILE A 18 19.41 -2.37 5.14
N PRO A 19 20.21 -2.25 4.07
CA PRO A 19 21.62 -2.68 4.07
C PRO A 19 22.52 -1.90 5.04
N HIS A 20 22.11 -0.70 5.44
CA HIS A 20 22.86 0.16 6.37
C HIS A 20 22.21 0.25 7.76
N GLY A 21 21.17 -0.55 8.01
CA GLY A 21 20.35 -0.43 9.21
C GLY A 21 19.49 0.83 9.24
N VAL A 22 18.70 0.97 10.32
CA VAL A 22 17.92 2.17 10.61
C VAL A 22 18.69 3.06 11.59
N GLN A 23 18.71 4.36 11.33
CA GLN A 23 19.40 5.31 12.20
C GLN A 23 18.41 5.90 13.20
N GLY A 24 18.67 5.69 14.50
CA GLY A 24 17.79 6.16 15.59
C GLY A 24 16.62 5.23 15.91
N ALA A 25 15.87 5.58 16.95
CA ALA A 25 14.70 4.83 17.39
C ALA A 25 13.59 4.85 16.33
N GLN A 26 12.94 3.70 16.11
CA GLN A 26 11.85 3.57 15.15
C GLN A 26 10.50 3.59 15.86
N SER A 27 9.60 4.43 15.37
CA SER A 27 8.19 4.38 15.72
C SER A 27 7.49 3.22 15.02
N ARG A 28 6.44 2.68 15.64
CA ARG A 28 5.60 1.63 15.07
C ARG A 28 4.15 2.02 15.19
N ILE A 29 3.35 1.55 14.26
CA ILE A 29 1.89 1.67 14.28
C ILE A 29 1.29 0.27 14.32
N ALA A 30 0.19 0.12 15.07
CA ALA A 30 -0.64 -1.07 14.97
C ALA A 30 -1.61 -0.86 13.81
N LEU A 31 -1.64 -1.81 12.87
CA LEU A 31 -2.58 -1.78 11.76
C LEU A 31 -3.87 -2.52 12.14
N ASN A 32 -5.00 -1.99 11.70
CA ASN A 32 -6.28 -2.70 11.74
C ASN A 32 -6.41 -3.66 10.53
N ASP A 33 -7.48 -4.45 10.49
CA ASP A 33 -7.69 -5.46 9.46
C ASP A 33 -7.78 -4.88 8.04
N GLU A 34 -8.38 -3.69 7.89
CA GLU A 34 -8.49 -3.00 6.60
C GLU A 34 -7.11 -2.55 6.10
N GLN A 35 -6.33 -1.90 6.95
CA GLN A 35 -4.97 -1.47 6.62
C GLN A 35 -4.06 -2.66 6.27
N VAL A 36 -4.21 -3.78 7.00
CA VAL A 36 -3.51 -5.03 6.68
C VAL A 36 -3.94 -5.57 5.31
N ALA A 37 -5.23 -5.52 4.98
CA ALA A 37 -5.74 -5.95 3.68
C ALA A 37 -5.20 -5.07 2.54
N ASN A 38 -5.19 -3.75 2.72
CA ASN A 38 -4.64 -2.79 1.75
C ASN A 38 -3.12 -3.00 1.53
N VAL A 39 -2.35 -3.21 2.60
CA VAL A 39 -0.91 -3.56 2.49
C VAL A 39 -0.71 -4.84 1.68
N LYS A 40 -1.52 -5.88 1.91
CA LYS A 40 -1.45 -7.13 1.14
C LYS A 40 -1.78 -6.91 -0.33
N ALA A 41 -2.75 -6.05 -0.64
CA ALA A 41 -3.11 -5.71 -2.01
C ALA A 41 -1.97 -4.98 -2.74
N ILE A 42 -1.33 -3.98 -2.10
CA ILE A 42 -0.14 -3.30 -2.64
C ILE A 42 0.98 -4.31 -2.94
N ILE A 43 1.24 -5.25 -2.03
CA ILE A 43 2.25 -6.30 -2.23
C ILE A 43 1.87 -7.20 -3.42
N ALA A 44 0.60 -7.58 -3.54
CA ALA A 44 0.11 -8.41 -4.64
C ALA A 44 0.23 -7.68 -5.99
N ALA A 45 -0.17 -6.40 -6.07
CA ALA A 45 -0.03 -5.57 -7.25
C ALA A 45 1.43 -5.40 -7.67
N THR A 46 2.32 -5.10 -6.71
CA THR A 46 3.78 -5.00 -6.96
C THR A 46 4.35 -6.28 -7.55
N LYS A 47 3.98 -7.44 -6.98
CA LYS A 47 4.41 -8.76 -7.47
C LYS A 47 3.87 -9.05 -8.87
N LYS A 48 2.60 -8.74 -9.12
CA LYS A 48 1.96 -8.90 -10.44
C LYS A 48 2.64 -8.04 -11.50
N ALA A 49 3.13 -6.87 -11.13
CA ALA A 49 3.92 -5.98 -12.00
C ALA A 49 5.39 -6.44 -12.19
N GLY A 50 5.83 -7.53 -11.56
CA GLY A 50 7.21 -8.01 -11.65
C GLY A 50 8.26 -7.12 -10.98
N LEU A 51 7.82 -6.23 -10.08
CA LEU A 51 8.69 -5.26 -9.42
C LEU A 51 9.41 -5.88 -8.21
N PRO A 52 10.59 -5.37 -7.83
CA PRO A 52 11.33 -5.88 -6.69
C PRO A 52 10.61 -5.58 -5.36
N GLU A 53 10.91 -6.36 -4.32
CA GLU A 53 10.29 -6.21 -2.97
C GLU A 53 10.40 -4.79 -2.40
N ARG A 54 11.48 -4.08 -2.71
CA ARG A 54 11.69 -2.69 -2.28
C ARG A 54 10.65 -1.73 -2.88
N ALA A 55 10.10 -2.03 -4.05
CA ALA A 55 9.01 -1.25 -4.63
C ALA A 55 7.75 -1.35 -3.75
N ALA A 56 7.39 -2.54 -3.25
CA ALA A 56 6.27 -2.69 -2.32
C ALA A 56 6.49 -1.90 -1.02
N VAL A 57 7.72 -1.90 -0.48
CA VAL A 57 8.06 -1.11 0.70
C VAL A 57 7.85 0.40 0.45
N ILE A 58 8.30 0.90 -0.70
CA ILE A 58 8.12 2.31 -1.08
C ILE A 58 6.63 2.61 -1.23
N SER A 59 5.87 1.78 -1.95
CA SER A 59 4.43 1.98 -2.13
C SER A 59 3.66 1.97 -0.80
N ILE A 60 3.99 1.05 0.11
CA ILE A 60 3.39 1.03 1.45
C ILE A 60 3.74 2.30 2.23
N ALA A 61 5.00 2.76 2.18
CA ALA A 61 5.42 3.99 2.85
C ALA A 61 4.71 5.22 2.29
N THR A 62 4.58 5.33 0.97
CA THR A 62 3.83 6.39 0.30
C THR A 62 2.36 6.37 0.73
N SER A 63 1.68 5.22 0.61
CA SER A 63 0.26 5.12 1.01
C SER A 63 0.04 5.39 2.50
N LEU A 64 0.99 5.02 3.35
CA LEU A 64 0.95 5.37 4.77
C LEU A 64 1.00 6.89 4.99
N GLN A 65 1.83 7.60 4.21
CA GLN A 65 1.94 9.05 4.31
C GLN A 65 0.71 9.78 3.72
N GLU A 66 0.18 9.28 2.61
CA GLU A 66 -0.94 9.92 1.90
C GLU A 66 -2.28 9.67 2.59
N SER A 67 -2.56 8.42 3.00
CA SER A 67 -3.89 8.04 3.49
C SER A 67 -3.89 7.23 4.77
N LYS A 68 -2.73 7.07 5.43
CA LYS A 68 -2.57 6.15 6.56
C LYS A 68 -2.97 4.71 6.23
N LEU A 69 -2.77 4.28 4.97
CA LEU A 69 -3.17 2.97 4.44
C LEU A 69 -4.69 2.75 4.39
N GLU A 70 -5.49 3.81 4.45
CA GLU A 70 -6.95 3.76 4.29
C GLU A 70 -7.30 4.04 2.83
N ASN A 71 -8.25 3.28 2.27
CA ASN A 71 -8.64 3.45 0.87
C ASN A 71 -9.80 4.45 0.77
N LEU A 72 -9.46 5.74 0.72
CA LEU A 72 -10.42 6.83 0.90
C LEU A 72 -11.22 7.10 -0.39
N GLY A 73 -12.55 7.19 -0.27
CA GLY A 73 -13.42 7.70 -1.33
C GLY A 73 -13.47 9.23 -1.34
N HIS A 74 -14.48 9.81 -2.00
CA HIS A 74 -14.69 11.25 -1.97
C HIS A 74 -15.19 11.70 -0.59
N LEU A 75 -14.37 12.42 0.16
CA LEU A 75 -14.64 12.83 1.54
C LEU A 75 -15.53 14.08 1.68
N GLY A 76 -16.17 14.51 0.58
CA GLY A 76 -17.01 15.71 0.56
C GLY A 76 -16.15 16.97 0.68
N ASP A 77 -16.56 17.90 1.56
CA ASP A 77 -15.81 19.15 1.79
C ASP A 77 -14.43 18.93 2.41
N ALA A 78 -14.19 17.76 3.01
CA ALA A 78 -12.89 17.38 3.57
C ALA A 78 -11.92 16.81 2.52
N ASN A 79 -12.33 16.70 1.26
CA ASN A 79 -11.49 16.15 0.20
C ASN A 79 -10.51 17.20 -0.34
N ASP A 80 -9.24 16.82 -0.50
CA ASP A 80 -8.29 17.65 -1.24
C ASP A 80 -8.53 17.48 -2.75
N HIS A 81 -9.26 18.42 -3.35
CA HIS A 81 -9.71 18.35 -4.74
C HIS A 81 -10.43 17.03 -5.07
N ASP A 82 -9.97 16.34 -6.12
CA ASP A 82 -10.44 15.03 -6.58
C ASP A 82 -9.46 13.90 -6.20
N SER A 83 -8.70 14.08 -5.11
CA SER A 83 -7.79 13.05 -4.60
C SER A 83 -8.56 11.87 -4.01
N LEU A 84 -8.17 10.66 -4.35
CA LEU A 84 -8.84 9.42 -3.96
C LEU A 84 -7.85 8.28 -3.69
N GLY A 85 -8.31 7.30 -2.92
CA GLY A 85 -7.68 6.01 -2.71
C GLY A 85 -6.44 6.03 -1.82
N LEU A 86 -5.72 4.90 -1.84
CA LEU A 86 -4.55 4.63 -1.00
C LEU A 86 -3.39 5.61 -1.20
N PHE A 87 -3.28 6.17 -2.40
CA PHE A 87 -2.17 7.04 -2.79
C PHE A 87 -2.61 8.50 -2.98
N GLN A 88 -3.87 8.83 -2.66
CA GLN A 88 -4.45 10.16 -2.88
C GLN A 88 -4.19 10.68 -4.31
N GLN A 89 -4.33 9.77 -5.29
CA GLN A 89 -4.15 10.08 -6.71
C GLN A 89 -5.32 10.91 -7.23
N ARG A 90 -5.11 11.64 -8.32
CA ARG A 90 -6.11 12.54 -8.91
C ARG A 90 -6.46 12.13 -10.34
N PRO A 91 -7.73 11.82 -10.64
CA PRO A 91 -8.18 11.56 -12.01
C PRO A 91 -7.91 12.74 -12.95
N SER A 92 -8.12 13.97 -12.47
CA SER A 92 -7.82 15.20 -13.22
C SER A 92 -6.34 15.35 -13.61
N SER A 93 -5.43 14.64 -12.94
CA SER A 93 -4.00 14.63 -13.25
C SER A 93 -3.56 13.42 -14.09
N GLY A 94 -4.52 12.61 -14.58
CA GLY A 94 -4.26 11.54 -15.53
C GLY A 94 -3.85 10.19 -14.92
N TRP A 95 -4.03 9.99 -13.61
CA TRP A 95 -3.65 8.74 -12.92
C TRP A 95 -4.63 7.57 -13.15
N GLY A 96 -5.80 7.84 -13.71
CA GLY A 96 -6.85 6.85 -13.96
C GLY A 96 -8.24 7.36 -13.63
N THR A 97 -9.27 6.55 -13.83
CA THR A 97 -10.64 6.87 -13.38
C THR A 97 -10.75 6.72 -11.86
N PRO A 98 -11.77 7.32 -11.21
CA PRO A 98 -12.03 7.11 -9.79
C PRO A 98 -12.06 5.63 -9.38
N GLU A 99 -12.68 4.77 -10.18
CA GLU A 99 -12.78 3.32 -9.92
C GLU A 99 -11.42 2.62 -10.03
N GLN A 100 -10.55 3.11 -10.91
CA GLN A 100 -9.21 2.56 -11.06
C GLN A 100 -8.33 2.93 -9.86
N ILE A 101 -8.27 4.22 -9.52
CA ILE A 101 -7.36 4.70 -8.46
C ILE A 101 -7.82 4.37 -7.04
N THR A 102 -9.10 3.99 -6.87
CA THR A 102 -9.63 3.42 -5.61
C THR A 102 -9.58 1.90 -5.59
N ASN A 103 -9.07 1.23 -6.63
CA ASN A 103 -8.82 -0.21 -6.61
C ASN A 103 -7.35 -0.47 -6.19
N PRO A 104 -7.10 -1.06 -5.00
CA PRO A 104 -5.74 -1.35 -4.53
C PRO A 104 -4.92 -2.30 -5.41
N GLU A 105 -5.54 -3.06 -6.32
CA GLU A 105 -4.81 -3.89 -7.28
C GLU A 105 -4.36 -3.14 -8.55
N TYR A 106 -4.94 -1.96 -8.80
CA TYR A 106 -4.56 -1.08 -9.90
C TYR A 106 -3.59 0.01 -9.45
N ALA A 107 -3.91 0.66 -8.33
CA ALA A 107 -3.34 1.93 -7.88
C ALA A 107 -1.86 1.85 -7.45
#